data_AF-A0A448XDB1-F1
#
_entry.id   AF-A0A448XDB1-F1
#
_cell.length_a   1.000
_cell.length_b   1.000
_cell.length_c   1.000
_cell.angle_alpha   90.00
_cell.angle_beta   90.00
_cell.angle_gamma   90.00
#
_symmetry.space_group_name_H-M   'P 1'
#
loop_
_entity.id
_entity.type
_entity.pdbx_description
1 polymer ?
#
loop_
_entity_poly.entity_id
_entity_poly.type
_entity_poly.pdbx_seq_one_letter_code
_entity_poly.pdbx_strand_id
1 'polypeptide(L)'
;MAKLIDDADDEFSQRIQKIGLVGSKLLVSFGVQFMYTNISGEKAISALMEILEREEDILEAERIRKESLTRLIDLTVMTTYFTFNGIIYKHIFGLPMGSPLSPLLANVYMDKLEKEFKKSPLQPRVLMPYLDDYFPLW
;
A
#
# COMPACT_ATOMS: atom_id res chain seq x y z
N MET A 1 -18.08 -8.64 -1.68
CA MET A 1 -16.64 -8.97 -1.71
C MET A 1 -16.28 -9.73 -2.98
N ALA A 2 -16.91 -10.87 -3.29
CA ALA A 2 -16.68 -11.59 -4.56
C ALA A 2 -16.86 -10.72 -5.83
N LYS A 3 -17.94 -9.92 -5.89
CA LYS A 3 -18.21 -9.02 -7.03
C LYS A 3 -17.14 -7.93 -7.26
N LEU A 4 -16.47 -7.48 -6.20
CA LEU A 4 -15.39 -6.47 -6.29
C LEU A 4 -14.07 -7.09 -6.77
N ILE A 5 -13.91 -8.41 -6.66
CA ILE A 5 -12.74 -9.14 -7.15
C ILE A 5 -12.91 -9.40 -8.65
N ASP A 6 -14.10 -9.86 -9.06
CA ASP A 6 -14.43 -10.08 -10.48
C ASP A 6 -14.30 -8.78 -11.32
N ASP A 7 -14.80 -7.65 -10.80
CA ASP A 7 -14.73 -6.35 -11.51
C ASP A 7 -13.27 -5.84 -11.68
N ALA A 8 -12.36 -6.20 -10.76
CA ALA A 8 -10.96 -5.76 -10.77
C ALA A 8 -10.11 -6.60 -11.75
N ASP A 9 -10.43 -7.89 -11.90
CA ASP A 9 -9.78 -8.79 -12.87
C ASP A 9 -10.14 -8.42 -14.32
N ASP A 10 -11.37 -7.95 -14.55
CA ASP A 10 -11.81 -7.43 -15.84
C ASP A 10 -11.07 -6.14 -16.22
N GLU A 11 -10.84 -5.23 -15.27
CA GLU A 11 -10.09 -3.99 -15.51
C GLU A 11 -8.63 -4.28 -15.87
N PHE A 12 -7.99 -5.19 -15.13
CA PHE A 12 -6.61 -5.62 -15.42
C PHE A 12 -6.49 -6.21 -16.82
N SER A 13 -7.40 -7.13 -17.16
CA SER A 13 -7.45 -7.78 -18.48
C SER A 13 -7.62 -6.76 -19.60
N GLN A 14 -8.49 -5.76 -19.42
CA GLN A 14 -8.66 -4.68 -20.39
C GLN A 14 -7.42 -3.79 -20.52
N ARG A 15 -6.72 -3.49 -19.43
CA ARG A 15 -5.47 -2.69 -19.47
C ARG A 15 -4.38 -3.41 -20.26
N ILE A 16 -4.18 -4.71 -20.02
CA ILE A 16 -3.21 -5.53 -20.76
C ILE A 16 -3.54 -5.55 -22.26
N GLN A 17 -4.80 -5.75 -22.62
CA GLN A 17 -5.22 -5.75 -24.02
C GLN A 17 -4.99 -4.40 -24.71
N LYS A 18 -5.27 -3.28 -24.01
CA LYS A 18 -5.06 -1.92 -24.54
C LYS A 18 -3.60 -1.55 -24.75
N ILE A 19 -2.70 -2.02 -23.88
CA ILE A 19 -1.27 -1.69 -23.98
C ILE A 19 -0.68 -2.21 -25.30
N GLY A 20 -1.21 -3.31 -25.83
CA GLY A 20 -0.73 -3.94 -27.05
C GLY A 20 0.68 -4.47 -26.86
N LEU A 21 0.85 -5.78 -26.78
CA LEU A 21 2.15 -6.42 -26.55
C LEU A 21 3.12 -6.32 -27.75
N VAL A 22 2.83 -5.46 -28.73
CA VAL A 22 3.62 -5.30 -29.94
C VAL A 22 4.94 -4.62 -29.60
N GLY A 23 6.02 -5.42 -29.60
CA GLY A 23 7.39 -4.98 -29.34
C GLY A 23 7.89 -5.22 -27.92
N SER A 24 7.01 -5.52 -26.97
CA SER A 24 7.40 -5.95 -25.61
C SER A 24 7.71 -7.45 -25.60
N LYS A 25 8.83 -7.83 -25.00
CA LYS A 25 9.37 -9.20 -25.12
C LYS A 25 9.14 -10.04 -23.87
N LEU A 26 8.86 -9.41 -22.73
CA LEU A 26 8.75 -10.11 -21.46
C LEU A 26 7.73 -9.44 -20.52
N LEU A 27 6.67 -10.17 -20.20
CA LEU A 27 5.77 -9.87 -19.09
C LEU A 27 6.21 -10.71 -17.88
N VAL A 28 6.46 -10.06 -16.75
CA VAL A 28 6.75 -10.74 -15.48
C VAL A 28 5.62 -10.44 -14.50
N SER A 29 5.33 -11.37 -13.61
CA SER A 29 4.45 -11.16 -12.46
C SER A 29 5.26 -11.45 -11.20
N PHE A 30 5.19 -10.56 -10.21
CA PHE A 30 5.74 -10.81 -8.88
C PHE A 30 4.83 -10.20 -7.82
N GLY A 31 4.66 -10.92 -6.71
CA GLY A 31 3.84 -10.51 -5.57
C GLY A 31 4.67 -10.16 -4.34
N VAL A 32 4.17 -9.23 -3.53
CA VAL A 32 4.80 -8.86 -2.25
C VAL A 32 4.39 -9.87 -1.19
N GLN A 33 5.33 -10.72 -0.80
CA GLN A 33 5.05 -11.74 0.19
C GLN A 33 4.71 -11.13 1.56
N PHE A 34 3.57 -11.56 2.12
CA PHE A 34 3.08 -11.15 3.44
C PHE A 34 3.12 -9.62 3.67
N MET A 35 2.63 -8.85 2.69
CA MET A 35 2.72 -7.39 2.68
C MET A 35 2.39 -6.75 4.03
N TYR A 36 1.21 -7.01 4.58
CA TYR A 36 0.80 -6.41 5.86
C TYR A 36 1.70 -6.79 7.03
N THR A 37 2.12 -8.05 7.15
CA THR A 37 2.97 -8.45 8.29
C THR A 37 4.41 -7.96 8.14
N ASN A 38 4.87 -7.67 6.92
CA ASN A 38 6.24 -7.24 6.64
C ASN A 38 6.42 -5.72 6.61
N ILE A 39 5.34 -4.95 6.49
CA ILE A 39 5.39 -3.49 6.57
C ILE A 39 5.38 -3.07 8.05
N SER A 40 6.48 -2.50 8.52
CA SER A 40 6.52 -1.88 9.84
C SER A 40 5.50 -0.74 9.93
N GLY A 41 4.66 -0.77 10.97
CA GLY A 41 3.69 0.28 11.25
C GLY A 41 4.34 1.66 11.35
N GLU A 42 5.49 1.76 12.02
CA GLU A 42 6.25 3.01 12.14
C GLU A 42 6.64 3.55 10.76
N LYS A 43 7.21 2.69 9.89
CA LYS A 43 7.64 3.10 8.55
C LYS A 43 6.48 3.54 7.67
N ALA A 44 5.33 2.88 7.79
CA ALA A 44 4.13 3.26 7.05
C ALA A 44 3.56 4.60 7.53
N ILE A 45 3.55 4.84 8.85
CA ILE A 45 3.16 6.13 9.44
C ILE A 45 4.11 7.23 8.98
N SER A 46 5.42 7.00 9.02
CA SER A 46 6.40 7.97 8.53
C SER A 46 6.18 8.31 7.05
N ALA A 47 5.92 7.30 6.20
CA ALA A 47 5.61 7.53 4.79
C ALA A 47 4.34 8.37 4.59
N LEU A 48 3.30 8.16 5.41
CA LEU A 48 2.09 8.98 5.37
C LEU A 48 2.36 10.43 5.83
N MET A 49 3.17 10.62 6.86
CA MET A 49 3.53 11.95 7.33
C MET A 49 4.33 12.73 6.28
N GLU A 50 5.23 12.07 5.54
CA GLU A 50 5.97 12.68 4.42
C GLU A 50 5.04 13.14 3.28
N ILE A 51 3.89 12.49 3.08
CA ILE A 51 2.88 12.94 2.11
C ILE A 51 2.13 14.15 2.66
N LEU A 52 1.68 14.09 3.91
CA LEU A 52 0.94 15.20 4.54
C LEU A 52 1.79 16.47 4.69
N GLU A 53 3.11 16.36 4.78
CA GLU A 53 4.05 17.49 4.72
C GLU A 53 4.11 18.18 3.36
N ARG A 54 3.78 17.46 2.28
CA ARG A 54 3.74 18.05 0.93
C ARG A 54 2.39 18.68 0.64
N GLU A 55 1.34 18.20 1.31
CA GLU A 55 -0.05 18.58 1.13
C GLU A 55 -0.56 19.37 2.36
N GLU A 56 0.25 20.31 2.87
CA GLU A 56 -0.06 21.07 4.10
C GLU A 56 -1.42 21.79 4.00
N ASP A 57 -1.79 22.24 2.80
CA ASP A 57 -3.07 22.90 2.50
C ASP A 57 -4.29 22.06 2.93
N ILE A 58 -4.20 20.73 2.86
CA ILE A 58 -5.30 19.82 3.26
C ILE A 58 -5.52 19.88 4.77
N LEU A 59 -4.43 19.84 5.54
CA LEU A 59 -4.51 19.88 7.01
C LEU A 59 -5.00 21.25 7.49
N GLU A 60 -4.57 22.32 6.84
CA GLU A 60 -5.04 23.67 7.13
C GLU A 60 -6.53 23.85 6.83
N ALA A 61 -6.99 23.39 5.66
CA ALA A 61 -8.39 23.47 5.25
C ALA A 61 -9.32 22.76 6.24
N GLU A 62 -8.93 21.58 6.70
CA GLU A 62 -9.68 20.77 7.67
C GLU A 62 -9.43 21.19 9.13
N ARG A 63 -8.53 22.17 9.37
CA ARG A 63 -8.12 22.66 10.69
C ARG A 63 -7.58 21.54 11.61
N ILE A 64 -6.89 20.57 11.01
CA ILE A 64 -6.32 19.43 11.72
C ILE A 64 -4.84 19.72 12.00
N ARG A 65 -4.47 19.68 13.29
CA ARG A 65 -3.04 19.74 13.66
C ARG A 65 -2.36 18.43 13.33
N LYS A 66 -1.26 18.51 12.59
CA LYS A 66 -0.45 17.35 12.17
C LYS A 66 -0.07 16.46 13.35
N GLU A 67 0.43 17.03 14.44
CA GLU A 67 0.90 16.27 15.62
C GLU A 67 -0.24 15.47 16.26
N SER A 68 -1.45 16.03 16.27
CA SER A 68 -2.65 15.35 16.78
C SER A 68 -3.03 14.17 15.89
N LEU A 69 -2.98 14.36 14.57
CA LEU A 69 -3.28 13.31 13.60
C LEU A 69 -2.23 12.19 13.65
N THR A 70 -0.94 12.54 13.66
CA THR A 70 0.15 11.57 13.82
C THR A 70 -0.04 10.73 15.07
N ARG A 71 -0.33 11.37 16.21
CA ARG A 71 -0.53 10.68 17.48
C ARG A 71 -1.76 9.77 17.46
N LEU A 72 -2.85 10.18 16.81
CA LEU A 72 -4.05 9.36 16.68
C LEU A 72 -3.80 8.12 15.82
N ILE A 73 -3.11 8.29 14.70
CA ILE A 73 -2.73 7.20 13.80
C ILE A 73 -1.79 6.23 14.52
N ASP A 74 -0.76 6.74 15.20
CA ASP A 74 0.19 5.94 15.96
C ASP A 74 -0.51 5.12 17.04
N LEU A 75 -1.40 5.74 17.83
CA LEU A 75 -2.23 5.02 18.79
C LEU A 75 -3.06 3.92 18.12
N THR A 76 -3.69 4.22 16.98
CA THR A 76 -4.54 3.25 16.27
C THR A 76 -3.75 2.04 15.78
N VAL A 77 -2.54 2.25 15.27
CA VAL A 77 -1.68 1.16 14.75
C VAL A 77 -1.02 0.38 15.89
N MET A 78 -0.51 1.08 16.92
CA MET A 78 0.28 0.48 18.01
C MET A 78 -0.54 -0.14 19.14
N THR A 79 -1.84 0.14 19.21
CA THR A 79 -2.75 -0.40 20.24
C THR A 79 -3.72 -1.43 19.69
N THR A 80 -3.28 -2.24 18.71
CA THR A 80 -4.10 -3.35 18.22
C THR A 80 -3.93 -4.60 19.07
N TYR A 81 -5.06 -5.18 19.48
CA TYR A 81 -5.14 -6.43 20.22
C TYR A 81 -6.07 -7.41 19.52
N PHE A 82 -5.79 -8.70 19.65
CA PHE A 82 -6.66 -9.76 19.15
C PHE A 82 -6.77 -10.90 20.15
N THR A 83 -7.83 -11.70 20.04
CA THR A 83 -8.05 -12.87 20.89
C THR A 83 -7.80 -14.15 20.10
N PHE A 84 -7.10 -15.10 20.71
CA PHE A 84 -6.94 -16.45 20.18
C PHE A 84 -7.00 -17.45 21.34
N ASN A 85 -7.86 -18.47 21.23
CA ASN A 85 -8.13 -19.44 22.30
C ASN A 85 -8.44 -18.80 23.67
N GLY A 86 -9.19 -17.70 23.68
CA GLY A 86 -9.57 -16.98 24.90
C GLY A 86 -8.44 -16.16 25.54
N ILE A 87 -7.25 -16.13 24.94
CA ILE A 87 -6.11 -15.32 25.39
C ILE A 87 -6.02 -14.05 24.54
N ILE A 88 -5.78 -12.92 25.19
CA ILE A 88 -5.57 -11.62 24.54
C ILE A 88 -4.09 -11.46 24.19
N TYR A 89 -3.81 -11.12 22.94
CA TYR A 89 -2.48 -10.85 22.42
C TYR A 89 -2.41 -9.41 21.90
N LYS A 90 -1.25 -8.78 22.07
CA LYS A 90 -0.93 -7.51 21.42
C LYS A 90 -0.29 -7.79 20.06
N HIS A 91 -0.75 -7.11 19.03
CA HIS A 91 -0.09 -7.10 17.73
C HIS A 91 1.16 -6.19 17.82
N ILE A 92 2.35 -6.76 17.64
CA ILE A 92 3.63 -6.06 17.87
C ILE A 92 4.45 -5.80 16.60
N PHE A 93 4.09 -6.41 15.47
CA PHE A 93 4.85 -6.28 14.24
C PHE A 93 3.93 -6.35 13.02
N GLY A 94 4.24 -5.56 11.99
CA GLY A 94 3.40 -5.43 10.82
C GLY A 94 2.26 -4.43 10.98
N LEU A 95 1.49 -4.27 9.91
CA LEU A 95 0.19 -3.62 9.91
C LEU A 95 -0.89 -4.64 10.32
N PRO A 96 -1.77 -4.30 11.27
CA PRO A 96 -2.81 -5.20 11.75
C PRO A 96 -3.82 -5.53 10.64
N MET A 97 -3.89 -6.79 10.23
CA MET A 97 -4.92 -7.22 9.28
C MET A 97 -6.31 -7.07 9.91
N GLY A 98 -7.25 -6.50 9.16
CA GLY A 98 -8.60 -6.18 9.65
C GLY A 98 -8.76 -4.78 10.24
N SER A 99 -7.67 -4.03 10.45
CA SER A 99 -7.79 -2.59 10.73
C SER A 99 -8.20 -1.85 9.45
N PRO A 100 -9.20 -0.94 9.51
CA PRO A 100 -9.61 -0.15 8.36
C PRO A 100 -8.50 0.81 7.87
N LEU A 101 -7.50 1.10 8.71
CA LEU A 101 -6.39 1.98 8.37
C LEU A 101 -5.22 1.24 7.68
N SER A 102 -5.10 -0.08 7.89
CA SER A 102 -4.01 -0.88 7.34
C SER A 102 -3.92 -0.85 5.81
N PRO A 103 -5.03 -0.95 5.03
CA PRO A 103 -4.95 -0.86 3.57
C PRO A 103 -4.38 0.47 3.07
N LEU A 104 -4.79 1.59 3.69
CA LEU A 104 -4.24 2.91 3.35
C LEU A 104 -2.74 2.98 3.64
N LEU A 105 -2.33 2.56 4.84
CA LEU A 105 -0.92 2.59 5.26
C LEU A 105 -0.04 1.68 4.40
N ALA A 106 -0.56 0.51 4.00
CA ALA A 106 0.13 -0.38 3.07
C ALA A 106 0.33 0.29 1.71
N ASN A 107 -0.73 0.85 1.12
CA ASN A 107 -0.65 1.53 -0.18
C ASN A 107 0.32 2.71 -0.16
N VAL A 108 0.29 3.52 0.89
CA VAL A 108 1.21 4.65 1.07
C VAL A 108 2.67 4.18 1.14
N TYR A 109 2.92 3.10 1.88
CA TYR A 109 4.27 2.54 1.96
C TYR A 109 4.72 1.93 0.62
N MET A 110 3.81 1.27 -0.10
CA MET A 110 4.08 0.72 -1.43
C MET A 110 4.36 1.81 -2.46
N ASP A 111 3.63 2.93 -2.46
CA ASP A 111 3.92 4.08 -3.32
C ASP A 111 5.32 4.65 -3.06
N LYS A 112 5.74 4.71 -1.80
CA LYS A 112 7.13 5.08 -1.45
C LYS A 112 8.15 4.10 -2.04
N LEU A 113 7.90 2.79 -1.94
CA LEU A 113 8.77 1.77 -2.55
C LEU A 113 8.81 1.87 -4.08
N GLU A 114 7.68 2.13 -4.72
CA GLU A 114 7.61 2.34 -6.18
C GLU A 114 8.41 3.56 -6.63
N LYS A 115 8.36 4.66 -5.87
CA LYS A 115 9.18 5.85 -6.13
C LYS A 115 10.68 5.56 -6.03
N GLU A 116 11.09 4.70 -5.10
CA GLU A 116 12.47 4.21 -5.04
C GLU A 116 12.80 3.28 -6.19
N PHE A 117 11.89 2.35 -6.55
CA PHE A 117 12.05 1.47 -7.69
C PHE A 117 12.28 2.24 -8.99
N LYS A 118 11.55 3.35 -9.21
CA LYS A 118 11.72 4.24 -10.38
C LYS A 118 13.12 4.86 -10.53
N LYS A 119 13.95 4.83 -9.48
CA LYS A 119 15.35 5.28 -9.54
C LYS A 119 16.30 4.20 -10.05
N SER A 120 15.86 2.95 -10.16
CA SER A 120 16.65 1.85 -10.71
C SER A 120 17.03 2.13 -12.17
N PRO A 121 18.25 1.78 -12.61
CA PRO A 121 18.69 1.96 -13.99
C PRO A 121 17.92 1.11 -15.01
N LEU A 122 17.34 0.00 -14.54
CA LEU A 122 16.53 -0.91 -15.34
C LEU A 122 15.07 -0.66 -15.00
N GLN A 123 14.32 -0.09 -15.95
CA GLN A 123 12.88 0.22 -15.83
C GLN A 123 12.05 -0.51 -16.88
N PRO A 124 10.92 -1.13 -16.50
CA PRO A 124 10.02 -1.69 -17.48
C PRO A 124 9.39 -0.57 -18.31
N ARG A 125 8.96 -0.89 -19.52
CA ARG A 125 8.20 0.03 -20.37
C ARG A 125 6.86 0.40 -19.72
N VAL A 126 6.23 -0.56 -19.06
CA VAL A 126 4.99 -0.37 -18.31
C VAL A 126 5.10 -1.10 -16.98
N LEU A 127 4.75 -0.45 -15.87
CA LEU A 127 4.56 -1.08 -14.57
C LEU A 127 3.09 -0.99 -14.18
N MET A 128 2.44 -2.13 -13.97
CA MET A 128 1.05 -2.20 -13.53
C MET A 128 0.99 -2.82 -12.13
N PRO A 129 0.70 -2.02 -11.09
CA PRO A 129 0.35 -2.55 -9.78
C PRO A 129 -1.09 -3.08 -9.78
N TYR A 130 -1.33 -4.17 -9.06
CA TYR A 130 -2.64 -4.74 -8.76
C TYR A 130 -2.60 -5.28 -7.33
N LEU A 131 -3.19 -4.55 -6.39
CA LEU A 131 -3.07 -4.85 -4.95
C LEU A 131 -1.60 -5.01 -4.52
N ASP A 132 -1.20 -6.20 -4.09
CA ASP A 132 0.16 -6.56 -3.71
C ASP A 132 0.99 -7.20 -4.84
N ASP A 133 0.43 -7.35 -6.03
CA ASP A 133 1.09 -7.86 -7.23
C ASP A 133 1.54 -6.75 -8.18
N TYR A 134 2.65 -7.00 -8.86
CA TYR A 134 3.20 -6.15 -9.90
C TYR A 134 3.38 -6.91 -11.21
N PHE A 135 2.98 -6.25 -12.29
CA PHE A 135 3.08 -6.76 -13.65
C PHE A 135 3.91 -5.81 -14.51
N PRO A 136 5.26 -5.85 -14.42
CA PRO A 136 6.12 -5.11 -15.33
C PRO A 136 6.15 -5.75 -16.73
N LEU A 137 6.11 -4.89 -17.74
CA LEU A 137 6.27 -5.24 -19.15
C LEU A 137 7.54 -4.59 -19.70
N TRP A 138 8.49 -5.40 -20.14
CA TRP A 138 9.79 -4.99 -20.69
C TRP A 138 9.79 -4.99 -22.22
#